data_AF-A0A6N3H992-F1
#
_entry.id   AF-A0A6N3H992-F1
#
_cell.length_a   1.000
_cell.length_b   1.000
_cell.length_c   1.000
_cell.angle_alpha   90.00
_cell.angle_beta   90.00
_cell.angle_gamma   90.00
#
_symmetry.space_group_name_H-M   'P 1'
#
loop_
_entity.id
_entity.type
_entity.pdbx_description
1 polymer ?
#
loop_
_entity_poly.entity_id
_entity_poly.type
_entity_poly.pdbx_seq_one_letter_code
_entity_poly.pdbx_strand_id
1 'polypeptide(L)'
;MDACKRAVDTGDLQRVQMMLDQTMDKVANPSPALPGEVLRYAFGQNRAMARELIRWATPEQVAAAPSRLLCGAAYAHDLPMLTELLQKGLQPGDQAAPLLRPLLAAYDEQRVAHLLRDSLRVQPEDYEAMNVCLRAQAQAAAEALLERGMKLDGYLAWAAKQDVLLDTQAQEILDCLAEQQAQVNSVPEQNGPVLGGMSL
;
A
#
# COMPACT_ATOMS: atom_id res chain seq x y z
N MET A 1 13.18 -24.60 -2.11
CA MET A 1 12.27 -23.96 -1.13
C MET A 1 12.14 -24.77 0.17
N ASP A 2 11.96 -26.10 0.12
CA ASP A 2 11.68 -26.92 1.31
C ASP A 2 12.75 -26.87 2.41
N ALA A 3 14.01 -26.68 2.03
CA ALA A 3 15.10 -26.60 3.01
C ALA A 3 15.06 -25.28 3.81
N CYS A 4 14.67 -24.14 3.20
CA CYS A 4 14.49 -22.88 3.90
C CYS A 4 13.27 -22.91 4.82
N LYS A 5 12.16 -23.52 4.38
CA LYS A 5 10.96 -23.70 5.22
C LYS A 5 11.27 -24.50 6.47
N ARG A 6 11.98 -25.63 6.33
CA ARG A 6 12.43 -26.42 7.49
C ARG A 6 13.31 -25.63 8.45
N ALA A 7 14.20 -24.79 7.93
CA ALA A 7 15.07 -23.95 8.78
C ALA A 7 14.25 -22.89 9.56
N VAL A 8 13.20 -22.33 8.93
CA VAL A 8 12.22 -21.47 9.61
C VAL A 8 11.47 -22.23 10.71
N ASP A 9 10.99 -23.45 10.42
CA ASP A 9 10.28 -24.28 11.39
C ASP A 9 11.14 -24.62 12.61
N THR A 10 12.46 -24.79 12.42
CA THR A 10 13.41 -25.05 13.51
C THR A 10 13.86 -23.80 14.26
N GLY A 11 13.48 -22.60 13.82
CA GLY A 11 13.88 -21.35 14.49
C GLY A 11 15.32 -20.88 14.19
N ASP A 12 16.01 -21.48 13.22
CA ASP A 12 17.44 -21.23 12.96
C ASP A 12 17.63 -20.08 11.95
N LEU A 13 17.61 -18.84 12.46
CA LEU A 13 17.75 -17.62 11.66
C LEU A 13 19.05 -17.59 10.84
N GLN A 14 20.19 -17.96 11.45
CA GLN A 14 21.49 -17.94 10.78
C GLN A 14 21.52 -18.92 9.62
N ARG A 15 20.93 -20.10 9.79
CA ARG A 15 20.81 -21.08 8.72
C ARG A 15 19.90 -20.59 7.59
N VAL A 16 18.79 -19.93 7.91
CA VAL A 16 17.91 -19.33 6.88
C VAL A 16 18.67 -18.29 6.06
N GLN A 17 19.38 -17.35 6.72
CA GLN A 17 20.17 -16.31 6.07
C GLN A 17 21.28 -16.91 5.19
N MET A 18 22.08 -17.83 5.75
CA MET A 18 23.15 -18.50 5.01
C MET A 18 22.63 -19.21 3.75
N MET A 19 21.49 -19.89 3.86
CA MET A 19 20.90 -20.59 2.72
C MET A 19 20.38 -19.62 1.65
N LEU A 20 19.84 -18.47 2.04
CA LEU A 20 19.41 -17.43 1.12
C LEU A 20 20.62 -16.80 0.41
N ASP A 21 21.67 -16.41 1.14
CA ASP A 21 22.92 -15.86 0.57
C ASP A 21 23.54 -16.82 -0.43
N GLN A 22 23.71 -18.09 -0.05
CA GLN A 22 24.27 -19.10 -0.95
C GLN A 22 23.43 -19.32 -2.21
N THR A 23 22.11 -19.16 -2.13
CA THR A 23 21.24 -19.30 -3.29
C THR A 23 21.31 -18.08 -4.20
N MET A 24 21.46 -16.89 -3.62
CA MET A 24 21.61 -15.65 -4.37
C MET A 24 22.97 -15.55 -5.07
N ASP A 25 24.05 -16.04 -4.44
CA ASP A 25 25.41 -15.97 -5.00
C ASP A 25 25.69 -17.03 -6.08
N LYS A 26 25.10 -18.22 -5.96
CA LYS A 26 25.44 -19.38 -6.81
C LYS A 26 24.58 -19.53 -8.05
N VAL A 27 23.41 -18.90 -8.10
CA VAL A 27 22.49 -18.99 -9.23
C VAL A 27 22.75 -17.81 -10.15
N ALA A 28 23.00 -18.05 -11.44
CA ALA A 28 23.30 -16.98 -12.39
C ALA A 28 22.11 -16.02 -12.61
N ASN A 29 20.90 -16.41 -12.20
CA ASN A 29 19.69 -15.59 -12.24
C ASN A 29 18.68 -16.07 -11.17
N PRO A 30 18.93 -15.81 -9.87
CA PRO A 30 18.05 -16.25 -8.81
C PRO A 30 16.72 -15.49 -8.91
N SER A 31 15.61 -16.14 -8.56
CA SER A 31 14.33 -15.44 -8.48
C SER A 31 14.43 -14.38 -7.37
N PRO A 32 14.22 -13.08 -7.68
CA PRO A 32 14.30 -12.02 -6.67
C PRO A 32 13.18 -12.15 -5.62
N ALA A 33 12.13 -12.93 -5.91
CA ALA A 33 11.04 -13.22 -5.00
C ALA A 33 11.36 -14.33 -3.97
N LEU A 34 12.46 -15.08 -4.13
CA LEU A 34 12.77 -16.21 -3.24
C LEU A 34 12.97 -15.78 -1.77
N PRO A 35 13.73 -14.71 -1.45
CA PRO A 35 13.78 -14.16 -0.09
C PRO A 35 12.37 -13.75 0.39
N GLY A 36 11.58 -13.10 -0.46
CA GLY A 36 10.21 -12.69 -0.16
C GLY A 36 9.25 -13.85 0.16
N GLU A 37 9.37 -14.97 -0.54
CA GLU A 37 8.60 -16.21 -0.27
C GLU A 37 8.95 -16.80 1.09
N VAL A 38 10.24 -16.83 1.44
CA VAL A 38 10.71 -17.30 2.76
C VAL A 38 10.27 -16.34 3.86
N LEU A 39 10.32 -15.03 3.62
CA LEU A 39 9.80 -14.00 4.51
C LEU A 39 8.32 -14.19 4.82
N ARG A 40 7.50 -14.41 3.79
CA ARG A 40 6.07 -14.67 3.96
C ARG A 40 5.82 -15.92 4.78
N TYR A 41 6.58 -16.98 4.55
CA TYR A 41 6.47 -18.21 5.34
C TYR A 41 6.87 -17.99 6.80
N ALA A 42 8.02 -17.33 7.04
CA ALA A 42 8.48 -16.97 8.37
C ALA A 42 7.48 -16.10 9.12
N PHE A 43 6.81 -15.15 8.45
CA PHE A 43 5.81 -14.30 9.10
C PHE A 43 4.64 -15.09 9.69
N GLY A 44 4.21 -16.15 9.01
CA GLY A 44 3.13 -17.03 9.48
C GLY A 44 3.53 -17.93 10.65
N GLN A 45 4.81 -18.34 10.73
CA GLN A 45 5.28 -19.32 11.72
C GLN A 45 6.00 -18.69 12.91
N ASN A 46 6.84 -17.68 12.66
CA ASN A 46 7.70 -17.05 13.65
C ASN A 46 7.89 -15.56 13.31
N ARG A 47 7.02 -14.71 13.87
CA ARG A 47 7.03 -13.26 13.63
C ARG A 47 8.34 -12.58 14.04
N ALA A 48 8.99 -13.04 15.11
CA ALA A 48 10.27 -12.48 15.54
C ALA A 48 11.36 -12.73 14.49
N MET A 49 11.44 -13.96 13.97
CA MET A 49 12.34 -14.29 12.87
C MET A 49 12.01 -13.51 11.60
N ALA A 50 10.73 -13.37 11.25
CA ALA A 50 10.32 -12.62 10.06
C ALA A 50 10.79 -11.17 10.10
N ARG A 51 10.70 -10.51 11.26
CA ARG A 51 11.22 -9.16 11.46
C ARG A 51 12.73 -9.07 11.23
N GLU A 52 13.49 -9.99 11.83
CA GLU A 52 14.95 -10.01 11.65
C GLU A 52 15.35 -10.26 10.18
N LEU A 53 14.63 -11.15 9.50
CA LEU A 53 14.86 -11.40 8.08
C LEU A 53 14.54 -10.18 7.20
N ILE A 54 13.52 -9.37 7.52
CA ILE A 54 13.20 -8.14 6.75
C ILE A 54 14.24 -7.07 6.96
N ARG A 55 14.71 -6.92 8.21
CA ARG A 55 15.80 -5.99 8.53
C ARG A 55 17.06 -6.35 7.75
N TRP A 56 17.36 -7.64 7.67
CA TRP A 56 18.49 -8.18 6.92
C TRP A 56 18.32 -8.06 5.39
N ALA A 57 17.13 -8.34 4.85
CA ALA A 57 16.89 -8.34 3.42
C ALA A 57 17.05 -6.95 2.78
N THR A 58 17.56 -6.91 1.55
CA THR A 58 17.72 -5.64 0.82
C THR A 58 16.35 -5.08 0.38
N PRO A 59 16.24 -3.76 0.10
CA PRO A 59 15.00 -3.19 -0.44
C PRO A 59 14.53 -3.91 -1.71
N GLU A 60 15.42 -4.29 -2.61
CA GLU A 60 15.07 -4.98 -3.85
C GLU A 60 14.46 -6.36 -3.59
N GLN A 61 14.99 -7.10 -2.62
CA GLN A 61 14.48 -8.40 -2.21
C GLN A 61 13.10 -8.31 -1.55
N VAL A 62 12.86 -7.25 -0.78
CA VAL A 62 11.57 -7.00 -0.13
C VAL A 62 10.55 -6.46 -1.12
N ALA A 63 10.93 -5.58 -2.03
CA ALA A 63 10.08 -5.08 -3.11
C ALA A 63 9.61 -6.20 -4.05
N ALA A 64 10.44 -7.24 -4.24
CA ALA A 64 10.09 -8.45 -5.00
C ALA A 64 9.27 -9.47 -4.19
N ALA A 65 8.99 -9.22 -2.90
CA ALA A 65 8.22 -10.14 -2.09
C ALA A 65 6.74 -10.17 -2.50
N PRO A 66 6.01 -11.26 -2.17
CA PRO A 66 4.58 -11.32 -2.44
C PRO A 66 3.80 -10.23 -1.69
N SER A 67 2.99 -9.44 -2.40
CA SER A 67 2.17 -8.35 -1.85
C SER A 67 1.24 -8.80 -0.70
N ARG A 68 0.82 -10.07 -0.71
CA ARG A 68 0.05 -10.70 0.39
C ARG A 68 0.73 -10.62 1.76
N LEU A 69 2.05 -10.42 1.83
CA LEU A 69 2.75 -10.17 3.09
C LEU A 69 2.27 -8.87 3.76
N LEU A 70 1.94 -7.83 2.98
CA LEU A 70 1.34 -6.60 3.50
C LEU A 70 -0.02 -6.90 4.15
N CYS A 71 -0.87 -7.70 3.50
CA CYS A 71 -2.16 -8.10 4.07
C CYS A 71 -1.96 -8.83 5.40
N GLY A 72 -1.00 -9.75 5.46
CA GLY A 72 -0.64 -10.44 6.70
C GLY A 72 -0.25 -9.49 7.83
N ALA A 73 0.56 -8.46 7.54
CA ALA A 73 0.94 -7.44 8.50
C ALA A 73 -0.25 -6.59 8.96
N ALA A 74 -1.14 -6.20 8.03
CA ALA A 74 -2.33 -5.41 8.36
C ALA A 74 -3.33 -6.20 9.23
N TYR A 75 -3.59 -7.47 8.92
CA TYR A 75 -4.44 -8.34 9.74
C TYR A 75 -3.83 -8.66 11.12
N ALA A 76 -2.50 -8.68 11.22
CA ALA A 76 -1.81 -8.80 12.51
C ALA A 76 -1.78 -7.48 13.30
N HIS A 77 -2.32 -6.38 12.74
CA HIS A 77 -2.24 -5.03 13.29
C HIS A 77 -0.81 -4.60 13.61
N ASP A 78 0.14 -5.07 12.80
CA ASP A 78 1.56 -4.83 12.98
C ASP A 78 2.00 -3.64 12.12
N LEU A 79 1.65 -2.44 12.58
CA LEU A 79 1.97 -1.20 11.86
C LEU A 79 3.49 -1.01 11.65
N PRO A 80 4.38 -1.25 12.63
CA PRO A 80 5.82 -1.13 12.41
C PRO A 80 6.32 -2.02 11.27
N MET A 81 5.86 -3.28 11.22
CA MET A 81 6.19 -4.21 10.15
C MET A 81 5.66 -3.72 8.79
N LEU A 82 4.41 -3.26 8.75
CA LEU A 82 3.79 -2.77 7.53
C LEU A 82 4.55 -1.55 6.97
N THR A 83 4.92 -0.60 7.82
CA THR A 83 5.72 0.56 7.44
C THR A 83 7.10 0.16 6.92
N GLU A 84 7.77 -0.81 7.56
CA GLU A 84 9.09 -1.29 7.12
C GLU A 84 9.03 -1.95 5.74
N LEU A 85 8.00 -2.75 5.47
CA LEU A 85 7.77 -3.37 4.16
C LEU A 85 7.54 -2.31 3.07
N LEU A 86 6.69 -1.31 3.35
CA LEU A 86 6.41 -0.22 2.40
C LEU A 86 7.65 0.64 2.15
N GLN A 87 8.43 0.96 3.19
CA GLN A 87 9.68 1.72 3.08
C GLN A 87 10.73 0.98 2.25
N LYS A 88 10.77 -0.35 2.35
CA LYS A 88 11.61 -1.21 1.51
C LYS A 88 11.03 -1.45 0.11
N GLY A 89 9.93 -0.79 -0.25
CA GLY A 89 9.41 -0.75 -1.61
C GLY A 89 8.41 -1.85 -1.95
N LEU A 90 7.98 -2.68 -0.99
CA LEU A 90 6.89 -3.63 -1.22
C LEU A 90 5.59 -2.84 -1.45
N GLN A 91 4.91 -3.10 -2.56
CA GLN A 91 3.67 -2.43 -2.93
C GLN A 91 2.49 -3.42 -2.95
N PRO A 92 1.26 -2.95 -2.68
CA PRO A 92 0.09 -3.83 -2.55
C PRO A 92 -0.32 -4.44 -3.90
N GLY A 93 -0.06 -3.78 -5.02
CA GLY A 93 -0.50 -4.24 -6.34
C GLY A 93 -2.01 -4.44 -6.39
N ASP A 94 -2.45 -5.63 -6.78
CA ASP A 94 -3.85 -6.08 -6.79
C ASP A 94 -4.46 -6.32 -5.39
N GLN A 95 -3.65 -6.24 -4.34
CA GLN A 95 -4.08 -6.49 -2.96
C GLN A 95 -4.40 -5.21 -2.17
N ALA A 96 -4.54 -4.05 -2.83
CA ALA A 96 -4.76 -2.78 -2.14
C ALA A 96 -6.10 -2.74 -1.40
N ALA A 97 -7.21 -3.12 -2.05
CA ALA A 97 -8.52 -3.19 -1.39
C ALA A 97 -8.58 -4.21 -0.23
N PRO A 98 -8.08 -5.46 -0.37
CA PRO A 98 -7.96 -6.39 0.75
C PRO A 98 -7.09 -5.89 1.91
N LEU A 99 -6.07 -5.09 1.62
CA LEU A 99 -5.18 -4.49 2.62
C LEU A 99 -5.86 -3.34 3.37
N LEU A 100 -6.62 -2.49 2.69
CA LEU A 100 -7.27 -1.32 3.29
C LEU A 100 -8.33 -1.68 4.32
N ARG A 101 -9.06 -2.79 4.12
CA ARG A 101 -10.12 -3.24 5.05
C ARG A 101 -9.62 -3.40 6.50
N PRO A 102 -8.59 -4.23 6.79
CA PRO A 102 -8.07 -4.35 8.16
C PRO A 102 -7.38 -3.09 8.66
N LEU A 103 -6.81 -2.25 7.77
CA LEU A 103 -6.20 -0.99 8.18
C LEU A 103 -7.24 0.01 8.69
N LEU A 104 -8.33 0.20 7.95
CA LEU A 104 -9.42 1.12 8.32
C LEU A 104 -10.23 0.61 9.52
N ALA A 105 -10.28 -0.71 9.72
CA ALA A 105 -10.91 -1.29 10.91
C ALA A 105 -10.08 -1.12 12.19
N ALA A 106 -8.76 -1.03 12.07
CA ALA A 106 -7.84 -1.05 13.21
C ALA A 106 -7.21 0.32 13.53
N TYR A 107 -7.16 1.22 12.56
CA TYR A 107 -6.51 2.51 12.67
C TYR A 107 -7.46 3.63 12.25
N ASP A 108 -7.21 4.81 12.80
CA ASP A 108 -7.89 6.04 12.41
C ASP A 108 -7.68 6.39 10.93
N GLU A 109 -8.68 7.02 10.31
CA GLU A 109 -8.66 7.36 8.89
C GLU A 109 -7.50 8.27 8.51
N GLN A 110 -7.08 9.20 9.38
CA GLN A 110 -5.96 10.11 9.11
C GLN A 110 -4.63 9.34 9.00
N ARG A 111 -4.46 8.30 9.82
CA ARG A 111 -3.28 7.44 9.76
C ARG A 111 -3.25 6.63 8.47
N VAL A 112 -4.40 6.12 8.02
CA VAL A 112 -4.49 5.38 6.75
C VAL A 112 -4.31 6.33 5.56
N ALA A 113 -4.88 7.53 5.62
CA ALA A 113 -4.69 8.57 4.62
C ALA A 113 -3.21 8.96 4.48
N HIS A 114 -2.49 9.12 5.60
CA HIS A 114 -1.06 9.39 5.58
C HIS A 114 -0.25 8.25 4.94
N LEU A 115 -0.58 6.99 5.25
CA LEU A 115 0.04 5.84 4.59
C LEU A 115 -0.20 5.86 3.08
N LEU A 116 -1.43 6.14 2.63
CA LEU A 116 -1.79 6.26 1.23
C LEU A 116 -1.04 7.38 0.52
N ARG A 117 -0.93 8.56 1.15
CA ARG A 117 -0.21 9.72 0.59
C ARG A 117 1.28 9.46 0.45
N ASP A 118 1.92 8.81 1.41
CA ASP A 118 3.38 8.75 1.44
C ASP A 118 3.96 7.44 0.87
N SER A 119 3.38 6.29 1.22
CA SER A 119 4.07 5.00 1.12
C SER A 119 3.29 3.92 0.37
N LEU A 120 1.96 3.85 0.58
CA LEU A 120 1.08 2.83 0.05
C LEU A 120 0.51 3.26 -1.30
N ARG A 121 1.08 2.75 -2.40
CA ARG A 121 0.64 3.09 -3.75
C ARG A 121 -0.51 2.19 -4.19
N VAL A 122 -1.68 2.81 -4.32
CA VAL A 122 -2.86 2.21 -4.94
C VAL A 122 -2.91 2.62 -6.41
N GLN A 123 -3.28 1.70 -7.30
CA GLN A 123 -3.41 2.03 -8.71
C GLN A 123 -4.60 2.97 -8.93
N PRO A 124 -4.49 3.97 -9.83
CA PRO A 124 -5.59 4.90 -10.12
C PRO A 124 -6.88 4.21 -10.61
N GLU A 125 -6.77 3.01 -11.17
CA GLU A 125 -7.88 2.20 -11.68
C GLU A 125 -8.42 1.20 -10.65
N ASP A 126 -7.82 1.09 -9.46
CA ASP A 126 -8.31 0.23 -8.38
C ASP A 126 -9.48 0.89 -7.64
N TYR A 127 -10.62 0.96 -8.33
CA TYR A 127 -11.86 1.53 -7.79
C TYR A 127 -12.45 0.70 -6.64
N GLU A 128 -12.01 -0.55 -6.46
CA GLU A 128 -12.39 -1.34 -5.28
C GLU A 128 -11.78 -0.73 -4.00
N ALA A 129 -10.56 -0.20 -4.07
CA ALA A 129 -9.94 0.51 -2.94
C ALA A 129 -10.75 1.74 -2.51
N MET A 130 -11.23 2.55 -3.47
CA MET A 130 -12.14 3.67 -3.19
C MET A 130 -13.43 3.21 -2.54
N ASN A 131 -14.04 2.15 -3.07
CA ASN A 131 -15.27 1.59 -2.51
C ASN A 131 -15.08 1.15 -1.05
N VAL A 132 -13.92 0.58 -0.71
CA VAL A 132 -13.58 0.19 0.67
C VAL A 132 -13.48 1.42 1.56
N CYS A 133 -12.82 2.51 1.12
CA CYS A 133 -12.73 3.75 1.89
C CYS A 133 -14.11 4.37 2.15
N LEU A 134 -14.96 4.46 1.12
CA LEU A 134 -16.31 5.02 1.24
C LEU A 134 -17.20 4.21 2.19
N ARG A 135 -17.17 2.87 2.09
CA ARG A 135 -17.92 1.98 2.98
C ARG A 135 -17.42 2.01 4.43
N ALA A 136 -16.14 2.28 4.62
CA ALA A 136 -15.56 2.50 5.94
C ALA A 136 -15.77 3.93 6.45
N GLN A 137 -16.45 4.79 5.68
CA GLN A 137 -16.70 6.19 5.99
C GLN A 137 -15.41 7.00 6.20
N ALA A 138 -14.32 6.57 5.55
CA ALA A 138 -13.00 7.14 5.68
C ALA A 138 -12.76 8.19 4.59
N GLN A 139 -13.32 9.39 4.80
CA GLN A 139 -13.24 10.50 3.85
C GLN A 139 -11.79 10.88 3.55
N ALA A 140 -10.93 10.97 4.57
CA ALA A 140 -9.54 11.37 4.37
C ALA A 140 -8.74 10.34 3.56
N ALA A 141 -9.06 9.05 3.71
CA ALA A 141 -8.43 7.99 2.93
C ALA A 141 -8.91 8.01 1.47
N ALA A 142 -10.21 8.27 1.24
CA ALA A 142 -10.75 8.45 -0.11
C ALA A 142 -10.14 9.68 -0.82
N GLU A 143 -10.00 10.80 -0.12
CA GLU A 143 -9.33 12.00 -0.62
C GLU A 143 -7.87 11.72 -1.01
N ALA A 144 -7.13 11.00 -0.17
CA ALA A 144 -5.76 10.59 -0.46
C ALA A 144 -5.67 9.76 -1.77
N LEU A 145 -6.64 8.90 -2.08
CA LEU A 145 -6.66 8.16 -3.34
C LEU A 145 -6.84 9.09 -4.55
N LEU A 146 -7.70 10.11 -4.43
CA LEU A 146 -7.93 11.11 -5.48
C LEU A 146 -6.69 11.96 -5.72
N GLU A 147 -6.03 12.43 -4.66
CA GLU A 147 -4.75 13.16 -4.74
C GLU A 147 -3.67 12.36 -5.48
N ARG A 148 -3.71 11.03 -5.40
CA ARG A 148 -2.79 10.12 -6.09
C ARG A 148 -3.17 9.80 -7.53
N GLY A 149 -4.20 10.44 -8.07
CA GLY A 149 -4.58 10.38 -9.48
C GLY A 149 -5.77 9.47 -9.80
N MET A 150 -6.42 8.90 -8.77
CA MET A 150 -7.70 8.20 -8.98
C MET A 150 -8.78 9.19 -9.42
N LYS A 151 -9.57 8.81 -10.42
CA LYS A 151 -10.62 9.66 -10.99
C LYS A 151 -11.99 9.29 -10.43
N LEU A 152 -12.71 10.29 -9.92
CA LEU A 152 -14.05 10.08 -9.36
C LEU A 152 -15.05 9.61 -10.42
N ASP A 153 -15.01 10.18 -11.62
CA ASP A 153 -15.86 9.74 -12.75
C ASP A 153 -15.63 8.27 -13.11
N GLY A 154 -14.37 7.82 -13.03
CA GLY A 154 -14.00 6.42 -13.27
C GLY A 154 -14.56 5.49 -12.20
N TYR A 155 -14.51 5.92 -10.93
CA TYR A 155 -15.15 5.20 -9.82
C TYR A 155 -16.67 5.08 -10.02
N LEU A 156 -17.35 6.18 -10.38
CA LEU A 156 -18.80 6.18 -10.61
C LEU A 156 -19.21 5.22 -11.72
N ALA A 157 -18.48 5.23 -12.85
CA ALA A 157 -18.73 4.31 -13.95
C ALA A 157 -18.49 2.84 -13.54
N TRP A 158 -17.45 2.58 -12.74
CA TRP A 158 -17.19 1.25 -12.19
C TRP A 158 -18.28 0.81 -11.21
N ALA A 159 -18.70 1.68 -10.29
CA ALA A 159 -19.72 1.41 -9.28
C ALA A 159 -21.06 1.08 -9.93
N ALA A 160 -21.47 1.83 -10.96
CA ALA A 160 -22.68 1.56 -11.75
C ALA A 160 -22.61 0.18 -12.45
N LYS A 161 -21.44 -0.19 -12.99
CA LYS A 161 -21.25 -1.50 -13.63
C LYS A 161 -21.28 -2.66 -12.64
N GLN A 162 -20.83 -2.43 -11.41
CA GLN A 162 -20.79 -3.44 -10.34
C GLN A 162 -22.07 -3.49 -9.51
N ASP A 163 -23.08 -2.67 -9.81
CA ASP A 163 -24.31 -2.52 -9.02
C ASP A 163 -24.01 -2.22 -7.53
N VAL A 164 -23.01 -1.35 -7.30
CA VAL A 164 -22.59 -0.99 -5.94
C VAL A 164 -23.62 -0.06 -5.33
N LEU A 165 -24.31 -0.56 -4.31
CA LEU A 165 -25.14 0.25 -3.44
C LEU A 165 -24.28 0.87 -2.35
N LEU A 166 -24.24 2.21 -2.33
CA LEU A 166 -23.68 3.01 -1.25
C LEU A 166 -24.80 3.39 -0.28
N ASP A 167 -24.48 3.45 1.01
CA ASP A 167 -25.38 4.04 1.99
C ASP A 167 -25.39 5.57 1.87
N THR A 168 -26.31 6.22 2.58
CA THR A 168 -26.45 7.68 2.55
C THR A 168 -25.17 8.40 2.96
N GLN A 169 -24.43 7.86 3.92
CA GLN A 169 -23.23 8.51 4.45
C GLN A 169 -22.04 8.39 3.48
N ALA A 170 -21.88 7.24 2.83
CA ALA A 170 -20.90 7.05 1.77
C ALA A 170 -21.21 7.95 0.55
N GLN A 171 -22.50 8.17 0.26
CA GLN A 171 -22.91 9.10 -0.79
C GLN A 171 -22.58 10.56 -0.42
N GLU A 172 -22.85 10.97 0.83
CA GLU A 172 -22.48 12.31 1.32
C GLU A 172 -20.98 12.58 1.21
N ILE A 173 -20.14 11.60 1.59
CA ILE A 173 -18.68 11.69 1.42
C ILE A 173 -18.32 11.88 -0.06
N LEU A 174 -18.96 11.11 -0.95
CA LEU A 174 -18.70 11.20 -2.39
C LEU A 174 -19.06 12.59 -2.95
N ASP A 175 -20.20 13.14 -2.52
CA ASP A 175 -20.65 14.47 -2.93
C ASP A 175 -19.68 15.55 -2.42
N CYS A 176 -19.23 15.47 -1.17
CA CYS A 176 -18.19 16.35 -0.64
C CYS A 176 -16.88 16.29 -1.43
N LEU A 177 -16.42 15.08 -1.80
CA LEU A 177 -15.21 14.91 -2.61
C LEU A 177 -15.37 15.49 -4.02
N ALA A 178 -16.55 15.35 -4.63
CA ALA A 178 -16.85 15.95 -5.93
C ALA A 178 -16.81 17.48 -5.89
N GLU A 179 -17.40 18.09 -4.86
CA GLU A 179 -17.39 19.54 -4.65
C GLU A 179 -15.96 20.07 -4.45
N GLN A 180 -15.12 19.36 -3.69
CA GLN A 180 -13.72 19.72 -3.48
C GLN A 180 -12.92 19.67 -4.80
N GLN A 181 -13.09 18.63 -5.62
CA GLN A 181 -12.44 18.57 -6.94
C GLN A 181 -12.89 19.70 -7.86
N ALA A 182 -14.17 20.07 -7.84
CA ALA A 182 -14.68 21.18 -8.63
C ALA A 182 -14.06 22.52 -8.20
N GLN A 183 -13.87 22.74 -6.90
CA GLN A 183 -13.21 23.92 -6.35
C GLN A 183 -11.72 23.98 -6.71
N VAL A 184 -11.00 22.87 -6.60
CA VAL A 184 -9.57 22.81 -6.97
C VAL A 184 -9.37 23.10 -8.46
N ASN A 185 -10.24 22.59 -9.32
CA ASN A 185 -10.17 22.81 -10.77
C ASN A 185 -10.64 24.22 -11.22
N SER A 186 -11.26 25.00 -10.34
CA SER A 186 -11.77 26.35 -10.66
C SER A 186 -10.88 27.48 -10.12
N VAL A 187 -9.76 27.19 -9.45
CA VAL A 187 -8.74 28.20 -9.12
C VAL A 187 -7.90 28.50 -10.37
N PRO A 188 -7.98 29.71 -10.97
CA PRO A 188 -7.11 30.07 -12.07
C PRO A 188 -5.68 30.24 -11.54
N GLU A 189 -4.69 29.68 -12.24
CA GLU A 189 -3.27 30.00 -12.05
C GLU A 189 -3.05 31.51 -12.27
N GLN A 190 -3.18 32.31 -11.22
CA GLN A 190 -2.81 33.72 -11.18
C GLN A 190 -1.49 33.86 -10.44
N ASN A 191 -0.38 33.53 -11.11
CA ASN A 191 0.96 33.94 -10.71
C ASN A 191 1.84 34.16 -11.94
N GLY A 192 1.51 35.19 -12.73
CA GLY A 192 2.48 35.86 -13.60
C GLY A 192 3.02 37.10 -12.86
N PRO A 193 4.34 37.29 -12.71
CA PRO A 193 4.88 38.46 -12.03
C PRO A 193 4.60 39.72 -12.84
N VAL A 194 3.90 40.69 -12.24
CA VAL A 194 3.78 42.05 -12.77
C VAL A 194 5.17 42.70 -12.70
N LEU A 195 5.89 42.69 -13.82
CA LEU A 195 7.06 43.53 -14.00
C LEU A 195 6.58 44.98 -14.10
N GLY A 196 6.67 45.69 -12.97
CA GLY A 196 6.49 47.13 -12.92
C GLY A 196 7.48 47.82 -13.86
N GLY A 197 6.94 48.51 -14.86
CA GLY A 197 7.73 49.36 -15.76
C GLY A 197 8.32 50.54 -14.99
N MET A 198 9.65 50.65 -15.04
CA MET A 198 10.35 51.90 -14.73
C MET A 198 10.40 52.73 -16.02
N SER A 199 9.71 53.87 -16.02
CA SER A 199 9.91 54.93 -17.00
C SER A 199 11.27 55.59 -16.78
N LEU A 200 12.01 55.82 -17.86
CA LEU A 200 13.15 56.74 -17.94
C LEU A 200 12.67 58.16 -18.23
#